data_AF-R7BE00-F1
#
_entry.id   AF-R7BE00-F1
#
_cell.length_a   1.000
_cell.length_b   1.000
_cell.length_c   1.000
_cell.angle_alpha   90.00
_cell.angle_beta   90.00
_cell.angle_gamma   90.00
#
_symmetry.space_group_name_H-M   'P 1'
#
loop_
_entity.id
_entity.type
_entity.pdbx_description
1 polymer ?
#
loop_
_entity_poly.entity_id
_entity_poly.type
_entity_poly.pdbx_seq_one_letter_code
_entity_poly.pdbx_strand_id
1 'polypeptide(L)'
;MEVLDIFSWLPAKEMSLEQLEKIFEEYFNGTYRGEYTISIETPCNIGKNILNCRAELMEEGKKTGYILKDDKIIALIGYRE
;
A
#
# COMPACT_ATOMS: atom_id res chain seq x y z
N MET A 1 5.40 10.97 8.04
CA MET A 1 4.91 9.78 7.33
C MET A 1 6.04 8.80 7.17
N GLU A 2 5.95 7.68 7.89
CA GLU A 2 6.94 6.60 7.95
C GLU A 2 6.28 5.30 7.52
N VAL A 3 6.82 4.63 6.50
CA VAL A 3 6.38 3.30 6.08
C VAL A 3 6.98 2.26 7.03
N LEU A 4 6.13 1.41 7.60
CA LEU A 4 6.53 0.39 8.58
C LEU A 4 6.43 -1.02 8.02
N ASP A 5 5.40 -1.29 7.22
CA ASP A 5 5.11 -2.62 6.70
C ASP A 5 4.63 -2.54 5.25
N ILE A 6 5.06 -3.50 4.43
CA ILE A 6 4.70 -3.59 3.02
C ILE A 6 4.31 -5.02 2.70
N PHE A 7 3.04 -5.23 2.38
CA PHE A 7 2.53 -6.49 1.86
C PHE A 7 2.36 -6.37 0.36
N SER A 8 3.21 -7.06 -0.41
CA SER A 8 3.12 -7.11 -1.88
C SER A 8 2.48 -8.42 -2.34
N TRP A 9 1.53 -8.33 -3.26
CA TRP A 9 1.00 -9.47 -4.02
C TRP A 9 1.70 -9.64 -5.37
N LEU A 10 2.63 -8.73 -5.71
CA LEU A 10 3.52 -8.89 -6.86
C LEU A 10 4.82 -9.60 -6.44
N PRO A 11 5.38 -10.45 -7.32
CA PRO A 11 6.72 -10.98 -7.14
C PRO A 11 7.75 -9.86 -7.02
N ALA A 12 8.73 -10.04 -6.12
CA ALA A 12 9.82 -9.07 -5.93
C ALA A 12 10.63 -8.78 -7.21
N LYS A 13 10.59 -9.70 -8.19
CA LYS A 13 11.21 -9.52 -9.51
C LYS A 13 10.48 -8.49 -10.38
N GLU A 14 9.17 -8.35 -10.20
CA GLU A 14 8.35 -7.37 -10.92
C GLU A 14 8.39 -6.01 -10.23
N MET A 15 8.36 -6.02 -8.90
CA MET A 15 8.36 -4.79 -8.11
C MET A 15 8.95 -5.05 -6.72
N SER A 16 10.00 -4.31 -6.37
CA SER A 16 10.62 -4.44 -5.05
C SER A 16 9.81 -3.68 -3.98
N LEU A 17 10.00 -4.08 -2.72
CA LEU A 17 9.38 -3.37 -1.59
C LEU A 17 9.87 -1.93 -1.51
N GLU A 18 11.15 -1.67 -1.77
CA GLU A 18 11.73 -0.31 -1.81
C GLU A 18 11.08 0.58 -2.88
N GLN A 19 10.68 0.01 -4.02
CA GLN A 19 9.95 0.75 -5.05
C GLN A 19 8.54 1.11 -4.57
N LEU A 20 7.84 0.18 -3.90
CA LEU A 20 6.51 0.44 -3.34
C LEU A 20 6.55 1.50 -2.25
N GLU A 21 7.56 1.44 -1.39
CA GLU A 21 7.83 2.44 -0.35
C GLU A 21 7.98 3.82 -0.98
N LYS A 22 8.89 3.95 -1.94
CA LYS A 22 9.17 5.22 -2.62
C LYS A 22 7.94 5.79 -3.33
N ILE A 23 7.17 4.95 -4.01
CA ILE A 23 5.90 5.35 -4.65
C ILE A 23 4.96 5.98 -3.63
N PHE A 24 4.87 5.36 -2.45
CA PHE A 24 3.97 5.78 -1.40
C PHE A 24 4.46 7.06 -0.70
N GLU A 25 5.77 7.21 -0.48
CA GLU A 25 6.38 8.46 0.00
C GLU A 25 6.18 9.61 -1.00
N GLU A 26 6.38 9.37 -2.30
CA GLU A 26 6.14 10.35 -3.36
C GLU A 26 4.66 10.78 -3.41
N TYR A 27 3.74 9.85 -3.13
CA TYR A 27 2.31 10.17 -3.05
C TYR A 27 2.03 11.11 -1.88
N PHE A 28 2.58 10.82 -0.69
CA PHE A 28 2.46 11.70 0.47
C PHE A 28 3.10 13.07 0.25
N ASN A 29 4.20 13.13 -0.51
CA ASN A 29 4.85 14.38 -0.89
C ASN A 29 4.12 15.13 -2.02
N GLY A 30 3.08 14.55 -2.62
CA GLY A 30 2.32 15.14 -3.72
C GLY A 30 3.10 15.22 -5.05
N THR A 31 4.22 14.49 -5.16
CA THR A 31 5.09 14.49 -6.35
C THR A 31 4.90 13.27 -7.24
N TYR A 32 4.14 12.28 -6.77
CA TYR A 32 3.89 11.05 -7.50
C TYR A 32 3.12 11.28 -8.80
N ARG A 33 3.69 10.82 -9.92
CA ARG A 33 3.12 10.90 -11.28
C ARG A 33 3.17 9.56 -12.03
N GLY A 34 3.30 8.47 -11.29
CA GLY A 34 3.40 7.14 -11.88
C GLY A 34 2.04 6.57 -12.31
N GLU A 35 2.09 5.35 -12.81
CA GLU A 35 0.94 4.64 -13.39
C GLU A 35 0.08 3.92 -12.33
N TYR A 36 0.51 3.91 -11.07
CA TYR A 36 -0.19 3.24 -9.98
C TYR A 36 -1.16 4.19 -9.30
N THR A 37 -2.31 3.69 -8.88
CA THR A 37 -3.26 4.48 -8.09
C THR A 37 -3.01 4.22 -6.62
N ILE A 38 -2.76 5.26 -5.83
CA ILE A 38 -2.62 5.15 -4.38
C ILE A 38 -3.95 5.56 -3.74
N SER A 39 -4.46 4.72 -2.85
CA SER A 39 -5.65 5.00 -2.06
C SER A 39 -5.33 4.85 -0.58
N ILE A 40 -5.68 5.84 0.22
CA ILE A 40 -5.66 5.74 1.70
C ILE A 40 -6.99 5.21 2.25
N GLU A 41 -8.03 5.20 1.42
CA GLU A 41 -9.32 4.63 1.74
C GLU A 41 -9.40 3.16 1.30
N THR A 42 -10.20 2.39 2.02
CA THR A 42 -10.39 0.96 1.77
C THR A 42 -11.16 0.75 0.46
N PRO A 43 -10.55 0.14 -0.58
CA PRO A 43 -11.24 -0.09 -1.85
C PRO A 43 -12.42 -1.06 -1.66
N CYS A 44 -13.50 -0.87 -2.41
CA CYS A 44 -14.71 -1.70 -2.27
C CYS A 44 -14.47 -3.19 -2.64
N ASN A 45 -13.49 -3.46 -3.51
CA ASN A 45 -13.20 -4.81 -4.04
C ASN A 45 -12.01 -5.49 -3.32
N ILE A 46 -11.98 -5.39 -1.99
CA ILE A 46 -10.88 -5.93 -1.20
C ILE A 46 -11.05 -7.45 -0.97
N GLY A 47 -9.98 -8.22 -1.19
CA GLY A 47 -9.95 -9.64 -0.88
C GLY A 47 -9.84 -9.90 0.63
N LYS A 48 -10.38 -11.03 1.11
CA LYS A 48 -10.31 -11.42 2.54
C LYS A 48 -8.88 -11.41 3.10
N ASN A 49 -7.90 -11.80 2.28
CA ASN A 49 -6.49 -11.83 2.67
C ASN A 49 -5.98 -10.42 3.02
N ILE A 50 -6.38 -9.42 2.23
CA ILE A 50 -6.00 -8.01 2.43
C ILE A 50 -6.70 -7.45 3.67
N LEU A 51 -7.97 -7.84 3.93
CA LEU A 51 -8.67 -7.47 5.16
C LEU A 51 -7.95 -7.95 6.41
N ASN A 52 -7.45 -9.19 6.41
CA ASN A 52 -6.74 -9.74 7.56
C ASN A 52 -5.45 -8.97 7.83
N CYS A 53 -4.60 -8.75 6.81
CA CYS A 53 -3.38 -7.95 6.97
C CYS A 53 -3.69 -6.52 7.42
N ARG A 54 -4.75 -5.91 6.89
CA ARG A 54 -5.21 -4.58 7.32
C ARG A 54 -5.63 -4.59 8.79
N ALA A 55 -6.37 -5.61 9.23
CA ALA A 55 -6.81 -5.73 10.61
C ALA A 55 -5.61 -5.83 11.56
N GLU A 56 -4.61 -6.66 11.23
CA GLU A 56 -3.36 -6.77 12.00
C GLU A 56 -2.66 -5.40 12.13
N LEU A 57 -2.48 -4.68 11.00
CA LEU A 57 -1.87 -3.34 11.03
C LEU A 57 -2.66 -2.34 11.87
N MET A 58 -4.00 -2.40 11.82
CA MET A 58 -4.86 -1.54 12.63
C MET A 58 -4.81 -1.88 14.12
N GLU A 59 -4.70 -3.16 14.48
CA GLU A 59 -4.51 -3.59 15.86
C GLU A 59 -3.19 -3.08 16.43
N GLU A 60 -2.15 -2.96 15.60
CA GLU A 60 -0.87 -2.32 15.96
C GLU A 60 -0.91 -0.77 15.94
N GLY A 61 -2.08 -0.17 15.69
CA GLY A 61 -2.28 1.28 15.64
C GLY A 61 -1.63 1.94 14.43
N LYS A 62 -1.40 1.19 13.33
CA LYS A 62 -0.85 1.71 12.07
C LYS A 62 -2.00 2.13 11.16
N LYS A 63 -1.76 3.15 10.34
CA LYS A 63 -2.62 3.51 9.21
C LYS A 63 -2.33 2.61 8.02
N THR A 64 -3.28 2.50 7.11
CA THR A 64 -3.16 1.63 5.94
C THR A 64 -3.34 2.42 4.65
N GLY A 65 -2.55 2.07 3.64
CA GLY A 65 -2.63 2.59 2.30
C GLY A 65 -2.53 1.47 1.28
N TYR A 66 -3.12 1.68 0.11
CA TYR A 66 -3.25 0.66 -0.93
C TYR A 66 -2.61 1.19 -2.19
N ILE A 67 -1.84 0.34 -2.85
CA ILE A 67 -1.32 0.60 -4.18
C ILE A 67 -2.06 -0.31 -5.15
N LEU A 68 -2.67 0.31 -6.16
CA LEU A 68 -3.47 -0.35 -7.18
C LEU A 68 -2.81 -0.22 -8.54
N LYS A 69 -2.95 -1.27 -9.35
CA LYS A 69 -2.61 -1.28 -10.77
C LYS A 69 -3.82 -1.82 -11.52
N ASP A 70 -4.34 -1.07 -12.50
CA ASP A 70 -5.54 -1.45 -13.26
C ASP A 70 -6.72 -1.86 -12.34
N ASP A 71 -7.03 -1.05 -11.33
CA ASP A 71 -8.06 -1.28 -10.28
C ASP A 71 -7.87 -2.53 -9.40
N LYS A 72 -6.73 -3.23 -9.53
CA LYS A 72 -6.36 -4.36 -8.66
C LYS A 72 -5.35 -3.93 -7.62
N ILE A 73 -5.60 -4.31 -6.37
CA ILE A 73 -4.66 -4.06 -5.28
C ILE A 73 -3.43 -4.95 -5.49
N ILE A 74 -2.28 -4.32 -5.65
CA ILE A 74 -0.99 -4.98 -5.79
C ILE A 74 -0.17 -4.94 -4.51
N ALA A 75 -0.40 -3.95 -3.64
CA ALA A 75 0.25 -3.84 -2.35
C ALA A 75 -0.59 -3.12 -1.30
N LEU A 76 -0.35 -3.47 -0.04
CA LEU A 76 -0.88 -2.84 1.17
C LEU A 76 0.30 -2.31 1.99
N ILE A 77 0.23 -1.04 2.36
CA ILE A 77 1.25 -0.31 3.09
C ILE A 77 0.72 0.00 4.48
N GLY A 78 1.43 -0.43 5.51
CA GLY A 78 1.26 0.01 6.89
C GLY A 78 2.17 1.19 7.16
N TYR A 79 1.61 2.31 7.64
CA TYR A 79 2.39 3.52 7.91
C TYR A 79 1.92 4.25 9.17
N ARG A 80 2.76 5.14 9.68
CA ARG A 80 2.39 6.13 10.71
C ARG A 80 2.69 7.54 10.19
N GLU A 81 1.87 8.51 10.58
CA GLU A 81 2.11 9.92 10.23
C GLU A 81 3.15 10.56 11.15
#